data_AF-A0A527XKL4-F1
#
_entry.id   AF-A0A527XKL4-F1
#
_cell.length_a   1.000
_cell.length_b   1.000
_cell.length_c   1.000
_cell.angle_alpha   90.00
_cell.angle_beta   90.00
_cell.angle_gamma   90.00
#
_symmetry.space_group_name_H-M   'P 1'
#
loop_
_entity.id
_entity.type
_entity.pdbx_description
1 polymer ?
#
loop_
_entity_poly.entity_id
_entity_poly.type
_entity_poly.pdbx_seq_one_letter_code
_entity_poly.pdbx_strand_id
1 'polypeptide(L)'
;VQDGSDWVLNGTKHFISHADLADFAIVFMASGEEDSPRGKRKKITAFFVDKGTKGFTVRDGYRNVSHRGYTNSILEFDDCRLPASQVRG
;
A
#
# COMPACT_ATOMS: atom_id res chain seq x y z
N VAL A 1 1.22 -0.67 11.10
CA VAL A 1 1.01 -0.35 12.54
C VAL A 1 1.61 1.01 12.85
N GLN A 2 1.09 1.72 13.85
CA GLN A 2 1.69 2.98 14.29
C GLN A 2 2.83 2.69 15.28
N ASP A 3 3.97 3.35 15.10
CA ASP A 3 5.18 3.23 15.91
C ASP A 3 5.68 4.65 16.24
N GLY A 4 5.28 5.16 17.41
CA GLY A 4 5.49 6.56 17.78
C GLY A 4 4.74 7.52 16.84
N SER A 5 5.46 8.46 16.23
CA SER A 5 4.93 9.34 15.18
C SER A 5 4.81 8.67 13.82
N ASP A 6 5.47 7.53 13.62
CA ASP A 6 5.64 6.93 12.31
C ASP A 6 4.68 5.76 12.12
N TRP A 7 4.63 5.28 10.88
CA TRP A 7 3.91 4.08 10.50
C TRP A 7 4.87 3.07 9.90
N VAL A 8 4.70 1.81 10.28
CA VAL A 8 5.39 0.68 9.66
C VAL A 8 4.36 -0.13 8.88
N LEU A 9 4.51 -0.16 7.56
CA LEU A 9 3.62 -0.88 6.65
C LEU A 9 4.22 -2.24 6.29
N ASN A 10 3.37 -3.26 6.36
CA ASN A 10 3.69 -4.63 5.97
C ASN A 10 2.53 -5.22 5.16
N GLY A 11 2.85 -5.95 4.10
CA GLY A 11 1.88 -6.70 3.29
C GLY A 11 2.07 -6.52 1.79
N THR A 12 1.06 -6.94 1.03
CA THR A 12 1.13 -7.01 -0.43
C THR A 12 -0.16 -6.52 -1.08
N LYS A 13 -0.05 -5.80 -2.20
CA LYS A 13 -1.17 -5.48 -3.09
C LYS A 13 -0.91 -6.06 -4.47
N HIS A 14 -1.93 -6.69 -5.02
CA HIS A 14 -1.86 -7.38 -6.31
C HIS A 14 -2.63 -6.60 -7.38
N PHE A 15 -2.25 -6.82 -8.64
CA PHE A 15 -2.92 -6.27 -9.82
C PHE A 15 -2.91 -4.74 -9.88
N ILE A 16 -1.82 -4.11 -9.46
CA ILE A 16 -1.71 -2.64 -9.49
C ILE A 16 -1.22 -2.21 -10.87
N SER A 17 -2.07 -1.52 -11.62
CA SER A 17 -1.75 -1.03 -12.96
C SER A 17 -0.69 0.06 -12.94
N HIS A 18 0.30 -0.04 -13.83
CA HIS A 18 1.34 0.98 -14.08
C HIS A 18 2.20 1.40 -12.87
N ALA A 19 2.29 0.59 -11.82
CA ALA A 19 3.11 0.95 -10.67
C ALA A 19 4.62 0.94 -10.98
N ASP A 20 5.02 0.22 -12.03
CA ASP A 20 6.37 0.25 -12.59
C ASP A 20 6.75 1.64 -13.12
N LEU A 21 5.79 2.44 -13.57
CA LEU A 21 6.00 3.79 -14.09
C LEU A 21 5.65 4.90 -13.09
N ALA A 22 4.84 4.61 -12.08
CA ALA A 22 4.41 5.61 -11.09
C ALA A 22 5.56 6.07 -10.17
N ASP A 23 5.56 7.36 -9.82
CA ASP A 23 6.52 7.93 -8.87
C ASP A 23 6.15 7.65 -7.41
N PHE A 24 4.87 7.43 -7.12
CA PHE A 24 4.35 7.10 -5.79
C PHE A 24 3.07 6.27 -5.88
N ALA A 25 2.69 5.64 -4.78
CA ALA A 25 1.44 4.90 -4.64
C ALA A 25 0.57 5.49 -3.52
N ILE A 26 -0.75 5.51 -3.73
CA ILE A 26 -1.72 5.71 -2.65
C ILE A 26 -2.23 4.33 -2.24
N VAL A 27 -1.99 3.96 -0.98
CA VAL A 27 -2.19 2.59 -0.50
C VAL A 27 -3.16 2.60 0.68
N PHE A 28 -4.23 1.82 0.59
CA PHE A 28 -5.17 1.61 1.68
C PHE A 28 -4.77 0.40 2.50
N MET A 29 -4.43 0.63 3.76
CA MET A 29 -3.95 -0.41 4.68
C MET A 29 -4.79 -0.42 5.96
N ALA A 30 -4.95 -1.60 6.56
CA ALA A 30 -5.57 -1.70 7.87
C ALA A 30 -4.64 -1.09 8.92
N SER A 31 -5.12 -0.07 9.62
CA SER A 31 -4.37 0.69 10.63
C SER A 31 -4.82 0.40 12.06
N GLY A 32 -5.94 -0.30 12.22
CA GLY A 32 -6.50 -0.67 13.52
C GLY A 32 -7.91 -1.24 13.40
N GLU A 33 -8.70 -1.06 14.43
CA GLU A 33 -10.12 -1.42 14.47
C GLU A 33 -10.96 -0.22 14.88
N GLU A 34 -12.20 -0.17 14.41
CA GLU A 34 -13.18 0.85 14.77
C GLU A 34 -14.57 0.22 14.95
N ASP A 35 -15.39 0.86 15.77
CA ASP A 35 -16.77 0.45 15.96
C ASP A 35 -17.62 0.84 14.75
N SER A 36 -18.56 -0.04 14.39
CA SER A 36 -19.57 0.24 13.37
C SER A 36 -20.92 -0.31 13.82
N PRO A 37 -22.03 0.11 13.19
CA PRO A 37 -23.36 -0.44 13.50
C PRO A 37 -23.48 -1.97 13.33
N ARG A 38 -22.53 -2.61 12.64
CA ARG A 38 -22.48 -4.06 12.42
C ARG A 38 -21.40 -4.77 13.27
N GLY A 39 -20.86 -4.09 14.27
CA GLY A 39 -19.77 -4.58 15.12
C GLY A 39 -18.40 -4.00 14.74
N LYS A 40 -17.34 -4.52 15.37
CA LYS A 40 -15.97 -4.09 15.11
C LYS A 40 -15.56 -4.41 13.67
N ARG A 41 -14.95 -3.43 13.00
CA ARG A 41 -14.38 -3.58 11.66
C ARG A 41 -12.95 -3.05 11.62
N LYS A 42 -12.21 -3.40 10.57
CA LYS A 42 -10.87 -2.84 10.36
C LYS A 42 -10.98 -1.35 10.02
N LYS A 43 -10.24 -0.51 10.74
CA LYS A 43 -9.99 0.88 10.37
C LYS A 43 -9.03 0.86 9.18
N ILE A 44 -9.41 1.52 8.09
CA ILE A 44 -8.61 1.61 6.87
C ILE A 44 -8.09 3.05 6.76
N THR A 45 -6.78 3.20 6.56
CA THR A 45 -6.13 4.49 6.36
C THR A 45 -5.42 4.50 5.01
N ALA A 46 -5.41 5.67 4.34
CA ALA A 46 -4.66 5.87 3.11
C ALA A 46 -3.26 6.41 3.42
N PHE A 47 -2.26 5.84 2.76
CA PHE A 47 -0.85 6.22 2.87
C PHE A 47 -0.31 6.61 1.51
N PHE A 48 0.53 7.63 1.47
CA PHE A 48 1.32 8.02 0.30
C PHE A 48 2.69 7.37 0.45
N VAL A 49 3.08 6.55 -0.53
CA VAL A 49 4.36 5.84 -0.50
C VAL A 49 5.14 6.16 -1.76
N ASP A 50 6.21 6.93 -1.61
CA ASP A 50 7.08 7.29 -2.74
C ASP A 50 7.86 6.06 -3.20
N LYS A 51 8.01 5.91 -4.51
CA LYS A 51 8.84 4.85 -5.09
C LYS A 51 10.29 5.02 -4.63
N GLY A 52 10.90 3.93 -4.18
CA GLY A 52 12.23 3.95 -3.57
C GLY A 52 12.24 4.15 -2.05
N THR A 53 11.07 4.34 -1.42
CA THR A 53 10.97 4.24 0.05
C THR A 53 11.50 2.89 0.51
N LYS A 54 12.40 2.89 1.51
CA LYS A 54 12.98 1.65 2.04
C LYS A 54 11.87 0.73 2.56
N GLY A 55 11.91 -0.53 2.14
CA GLY A 55 10.88 -1.51 2.47
C GLY A 55 9.69 -1.51 1.51
N PHE A 56 9.62 -0.61 0.53
CA PHE A 56 8.62 -0.63 -0.53
C PHE A 56 9.23 -1.08 -1.85
N THR A 57 8.71 -2.18 -2.41
CA THR A 57 9.18 -2.75 -3.68
C THR A 57 8.01 -2.87 -4.66
N VAL A 58 8.27 -2.46 -5.91
CA VAL A 58 7.39 -2.75 -7.05
C VAL A 58 7.97 -3.93 -7.81
N ARG A 59 7.21 -5.03 -7.91
CA ARG A 59 7.57 -6.23 -8.66
C ARG A 59 6.72 -6.38 -9.91
N ASP A 60 7.23 -7.15 -10.87
CA ASP A 60 6.44 -7.61 -12.00
C ASP A 60 5.20 -8.37 -11.54
N GLY A 61 4.06 -8.04 -12.13
CA GLY A 61 2.80 -8.71 -11.86
C GLY A 61 2.61 -9.97 -12.69
N TYR A 62 1.38 -10.45 -12.66
CA TYR A 62 0.97 -11.67 -13.33
C TYR A 62 0.88 -11.52 -14.85
N ARG A 63 1.17 -12.61 -15.57
CA ARG A 63 0.86 -12.70 -17.00
C ARG A 63 -0.64 -12.81 -17.22
N ASN A 64 -1.26 -11.72 -17.64
CA ASN A 64 -2.70 -11.66 -17.88
C ASN A 64 -3.07 -12.29 -19.23
N VAL A 65 -4.25 -12.92 -19.30
CA VAL A 65 -4.78 -13.52 -20.54
C VAL A 65 -5.15 -12.45 -21.58
N SER A 66 -5.60 -11.29 -21.12
CA SER A 66 -5.91 -10.09 -21.90
C SER A 66 -5.07 -8.90 -21.38
N HIS A 67 -5.26 -7.69 -21.94
CA HIS A 67 -4.61 -6.47 -21.45
C HIS A 67 -3.06 -6.53 -21.48
N ARG A 68 -2.48 -7.20 -22.48
CA ARG A 68 -1.02 -7.36 -22.64
C ARG A 68 -0.24 -6.06 -22.89
N GLY A 69 -0.94 -4.97 -23.23
CA GLY A 69 -0.35 -3.64 -23.43
C GLY A 69 -0.24 -2.80 -22.15
N TYR A 70 -0.72 -3.31 -21.02
CA TYR A 70 -0.65 -2.64 -19.73
C TYR A 70 0.10 -3.54 -18.74
N THR A 71 1.04 -2.95 -18.01
CA THR A 71 1.76 -3.63 -16.94
C THR A 71 0.88 -3.65 -15.69
N ASN A 72 0.73 -4.81 -15.08
CA ASN A 72 0.28 -4.91 -13.70
C ASN A 72 1.47 -5.26 -12.81
N SER A 73 1.39 -4.86 -11.56
CA SER A 73 2.50 -4.99 -10.62
C SER A 73 2.07 -5.58 -9.28
N ILE A 74 3.09 -6.18 -8.70
CA ILE A 74 3.38 -6.51 -7.31
C ILE A 74 3.68 -5.31 -6.40
N LEU A 75 2.83 -4.83 -5.49
CA LEU A 75 3.32 -3.90 -4.46
C LEU A 75 3.63 -4.67 -3.18
N GLU A 76 4.88 -4.65 -2.74
CA GLU A 76 5.32 -5.31 -1.50
C GLU A 76 5.84 -4.28 -0.50
N PHE A 77 5.37 -4.40 0.73
CA PHE A 77 5.78 -3.60 1.87
C PHE A 77 6.37 -4.55 2.92
N ASP A 78 7.64 -4.37 3.23
CA ASP A 78 8.41 -5.12 4.22
C ASP A 78 9.12 -4.12 5.14
N ASP A 79 8.57 -3.97 6.35
CA ASP A 79 8.95 -2.95 7.33
C ASP A 79 9.13 -1.55 6.72
N CYS A 80 8.24 -1.19 5.80
CA CYS A 80 8.25 0.10 5.11
C CYS A 80 7.83 1.21 6.08
N ARG A 81 8.79 2.05 6.47
CA ARG A 81 8.57 3.13 7.45
C ARG A 81 8.18 4.44 6.78
N LEU A 82 7.13 5.08 7.26
CA LEU A 82 6.61 6.36 6.79
C LEU A 82 6.38 7.34 7.94
N PRO A 83 6.73 8.63 7.79
CA PRO A 83 6.39 9.66 8.77
C PRO A 83 4.88 9.96 8.76
N ALA A 84 4.36 10.53 9.85
CA ALA A 84 2.95 10.97 9.96
C ALA A 84 2.49 11.88 8.80
N SER A 85 3.39 12.66 8.19
CA SER A 85 3.07 13.57 7.09
C SER A 85 2.64 12.85 5.81
N GLN A 86 2.96 11.56 5.66
CA GLN A 86 2.58 10.74 4.50
C GLN A 86 1.27 9.96 4.72
N VAL A 87 0.49 10.35 5.72
CA VAL A 87 -0.80 9.73 6.08
C VAL A 87 -1.95 10.66 5.70
N ARG A 88 -3.00 10.11 5.09
CA ARG A 88 -4.31 10.79 4.93
C ARG A 88 -5.41 9.91 5.52
N GLY A 89 -5.86 10.26 6.72
CA GLY A 89 -7.01 9.63 7.41
C GLY A 89 -6.78 9.36 8.90
#